data_AF-A0A7M7Q3J1-F1
#
_entry.id   AF-A0A7M7Q3J1-F1
#
_cell.length_a   1.000
_cell.length_b   1.000
_cell.length_c   1.000
_cell.angle_alpha   90.00
_cell.angle_beta   90.00
_cell.angle_gamma   90.00
#
_symmetry.space_group_name_H-M   'P 1'
#
loop_
_entity.id
_entity.type
_entity.pdbx_description
1 polymer ?
#
loop_
_entity_poly.entity_id
_entity_poly.type
_entity_poly.pdbx_seq_one_letter_code
_entity_poly.pdbx_strand_id
1 'polypeptide(L)'
;MQEHDVACKRELQRMRKFKVYNDVTLFFIFASRYVEHQYDVYNDYISAKFKRTEKKLRRICAVENHLCDIFLAHLTYTAIENLAKFLKERRNGTLGRGSGNGTNASSSGNGAEELSEREIADIRRQIEAVNAEQRVLNEEAFGPLAPDAPVIVVQVHDRLTYLRHLIISLAQARGIEQTLLVFSHDVWNPDINYLVQNVDFCRVMQIFYPHSIQTHPKSFPGESPNDCPRNIRKEQALNLGCTNAQHPDLYGHYREAKFTQTKHHWWWKANRVFDRLTATRNHTGMVLFLEEDHYVAEDFLHVLRLMERTCKHSCERCNVLSLGTYLKTYNYYADFSKKVYRVAANSVCYYSISFLQFSTLLSRTQRRW
;
A
#
# COMPACT_ATOMS: atom_id res chain seq x y z
N MET A 1 -38.21 -23.29 -3.66
CA MET A 1 -37.82 -23.73 -2.29
C MET A 1 -38.94 -24.52 -1.61
N GLN A 2 -40.20 -24.05 -1.58
CA GLN A 2 -41.31 -24.74 -0.92
C GLN A 2 -41.75 -26.08 -1.56
N GLU A 3 -41.77 -26.21 -2.89
CA GLU A 3 -42.16 -27.48 -3.55
C GLU A 3 -41.12 -28.60 -3.39
N HIS A 4 -39.84 -28.25 -3.24
CA HIS A 4 -38.75 -29.20 -3.06
C HIS A 4 -38.69 -29.76 -1.62
N ASP A 5 -39.06 -28.96 -0.62
CA ASP A 5 -39.16 -29.39 0.78
C ASP A 5 -40.29 -30.40 0.99
N VAL A 6 -41.39 -30.27 0.23
CA VAL A 6 -42.52 -31.20 0.25
C VAL A 6 -42.19 -32.53 -0.43
N ALA A 7 -41.43 -32.51 -1.54
CA ALA A 7 -40.96 -33.72 -2.21
C ALA A 7 -39.97 -34.52 -1.34
N CYS A 8 -39.08 -33.82 -0.64
CA CYS A 8 -38.07 -34.43 0.25
C CYS A 8 -38.70 -35.06 1.51
N LYS A 9 -39.71 -34.39 2.11
CA LYS A 9 -40.48 -34.93 3.24
C LYS A 9 -41.28 -36.19 2.90
N ARG A 10 -41.77 -36.30 1.66
CA ARG A 10 -42.49 -37.50 1.18
C ARG A 10 -41.56 -38.71 1.05
N GLU A 11 -40.35 -38.55 0.52
CA GLU A 11 -39.40 -39.67 0.42
C GLU A 11 -38.75 -40.05 1.76
N LEU A 12 -38.56 -39.10 2.69
CA LEU A 12 -38.18 -39.42 4.07
C LEU A 12 -39.24 -40.24 4.81
N GLN A 13 -40.54 -39.98 4.56
CA GLN A 13 -41.64 -40.79 5.11
C GLN A 13 -41.74 -42.18 4.47
N ARG A 14 -41.39 -42.31 3.19
CA ARG A 14 -41.38 -43.59 2.46
C ARG A 14 -40.29 -44.54 2.96
N MET A 15 -39.14 -43.99 3.34
CA MET A 15 -37.98 -44.75 3.86
C MET A 15 -38.15 -45.21 5.32
N ARG A 16 -38.98 -44.53 6.13
CA ARG A 16 -39.34 -44.99 7.49
C ARG A 16 -40.11 -46.32 7.53
N LYS A 17 -40.65 -46.78 6.39
CA LYS A 17 -41.34 -48.08 6.29
C LYS A 17 -40.40 -49.26 6.00
N PHE A 18 -39.13 -49.02 5.66
CA PHE A 18 -38.13 -50.07 5.52
C PHE A 18 -37.42 -50.27 6.86
N LYS A 19 -37.78 -51.35 7.57
CA LYS A 19 -36.97 -51.87 8.68
C LYS A 19 -35.81 -52.67 8.06
N VAL A 20 -34.64 -52.60 8.73
CA VAL A 20 -33.37 -53.31 8.46
C VAL A 20 -32.56 -52.68 7.30
N TYR A 21 -31.29 -52.26 7.39
CA TYR A 21 -30.09 -52.73 8.11
C TYR A 21 -29.18 -51.53 8.51
N ASN A 22 -28.43 -51.71 9.60
CA ASN A 22 -27.35 -50.81 10.05
C ASN A 22 -26.21 -50.77 9.03
N ASP A 23 -26.11 -49.70 8.23
CA ASP A 23 -24.86 -49.38 7.54
C ASP A 23 -24.61 -47.87 7.57
N VAL A 24 -23.70 -47.48 8.46
CA VAL A 24 -23.28 -46.10 8.73
C VAL A 24 -22.73 -45.44 7.45
N THR A 25 -22.23 -46.23 6.51
CA THR A 25 -21.62 -45.79 5.26
C THR A 25 -22.62 -45.13 4.30
N LEU A 26 -23.85 -45.65 4.22
CA LEU A 26 -24.88 -45.14 3.30
C LEU A 26 -25.39 -43.76 3.72
N PHE A 27 -25.47 -43.53 5.04
CA PHE A 27 -25.92 -42.26 5.62
C PHE A 27 -24.89 -41.13 5.39
N PHE A 28 -23.58 -41.44 5.48
CA PHE A 28 -22.51 -40.49 5.19
C PHE A 28 -22.43 -40.14 3.70
N ILE A 29 -22.59 -41.11 2.79
CA ILE A 29 -22.60 -40.84 1.34
C ILE A 29 -23.78 -39.95 0.96
N PHE A 30 -24.96 -40.19 1.54
CA PHE A 30 -26.15 -39.39 1.25
C PHE A 30 -26.08 -37.98 1.86
N ALA A 31 -25.56 -37.84 3.09
CA ALA A 31 -25.31 -36.54 3.71
C ALA A 31 -24.28 -35.72 2.93
N SER A 32 -23.21 -36.35 2.42
CA SER A 32 -22.21 -35.68 1.58
C SER A 32 -22.80 -35.19 0.26
N ARG A 33 -23.59 -36.03 -0.44
CA ARG A 33 -24.27 -35.62 -1.68
C ARG A 33 -25.34 -34.56 -1.47
N TYR A 34 -26.04 -34.60 -0.34
CA TYR A 34 -27.02 -33.58 0.04
C TYR A 34 -26.36 -32.22 0.30
N VAL A 35 -25.21 -32.21 0.98
CA VAL A 35 -24.43 -30.99 1.24
C VAL A 35 -23.82 -30.44 -0.05
N GLU A 36 -23.27 -31.30 -0.93
CA GLU A 36 -22.75 -30.89 -2.25
C GLU A 36 -23.84 -30.26 -3.13
N HIS A 37 -25.02 -30.88 -3.23
CA HIS A 37 -26.11 -30.33 -4.05
C HIS A 37 -26.68 -29.01 -3.49
N GLN A 38 -26.74 -28.85 -2.16
CA GLN A 38 -27.13 -27.57 -1.55
C GLN A 38 -26.08 -26.48 -1.80
N TYR A 39 -24.80 -26.85 -1.82
CA TYR A 39 -23.68 -25.95 -2.09
C TYR A 39 -23.65 -25.47 -3.55
N ASP A 40 -23.92 -26.37 -4.51
CA ASP A 40 -23.97 -26.03 -5.94
C ASP A 40 -25.13 -25.07 -6.25
N VAL A 41 -26.32 -25.34 -5.71
CA VAL A 41 -27.50 -24.47 -5.88
C VAL A 41 -27.27 -23.09 -5.24
N TYR A 42 -26.58 -23.04 -4.10
CA TYR A 42 -26.22 -21.77 -3.45
C TYR A 42 -25.18 -20.98 -4.26
N ASN A 43 -24.17 -21.66 -4.81
CA ASN A 43 -23.14 -21.02 -5.63
C ASN A 43 -23.67 -20.52 -6.97
N ASP A 44 -24.58 -21.25 -7.61
CA ASP A 44 -25.26 -20.79 -8.82
C ASP A 44 -26.10 -19.54 -8.55
N TYR A 45 -26.78 -19.49 -7.40
CA TYR A 45 -27.52 -18.31 -6.96
C TYR A 45 -26.59 -17.10 -6.71
N ILE A 46 -25.46 -17.30 -6.03
CA ILE A 46 -24.47 -16.25 -5.77
C ILE A 46 -23.80 -15.78 -7.07
N SER A 47 -23.46 -16.70 -7.98
CA SER A 47 -22.86 -16.40 -9.28
C SER A 47 -23.81 -15.61 -10.18
N ALA A 48 -25.10 -15.96 -10.19
CA ALA A 48 -26.12 -15.19 -10.89
C ALA A 48 -26.30 -13.77 -10.30
N LYS A 49 -26.21 -13.64 -8.96
CA LYS A 49 -26.25 -12.33 -8.29
C LYS A 49 -25.01 -11.49 -8.62
N PHE A 50 -23.82 -12.10 -8.63
CA PHE A 50 -22.56 -11.47 -9.01
C PHE A 50 -22.57 -10.98 -10.46
N LYS A 51 -23.00 -11.81 -11.43
CA LYS A 51 -23.12 -11.39 -12.84
C LYS A 51 -24.09 -10.22 -13.02
N ARG A 52 -25.18 -10.18 -12.25
CA ARG A 52 -26.14 -9.08 -12.27
C ARG A 52 -25.56 -7.80 -11.67
N THR A 53 -24.74 -7.93 -10.62
CA THR A 53 -24.02 -6.82 -9.99
C THR A 53 -22.88 -6.31 -10.87
N GLU A 54 -22.11 -7.20 -11.50
CA GLU A 54 -21.05 -6.85 -12.47
C GLU A 54 -21.62 -6.10 -13.68
N LYS A 55 -22.77 -6.53 -14.20
CA LYS A 55 -23.46 -5.81 -15.29
C LYS A 55 -23.97 -4.43 -14.86
N LYS A 56 -24.33 -4.24 -13.58
CA LYS A 56 -24.67 -2.92 -13.02
C LYS A 56 -23.40 -2.07 -12.83
N LEU A 57 -22.33 -2.63 -12.27
CA LEU A 57 -21.05 -1.95 -12.08
C LEU A 57 -20.42 -1.52 -13.41
N ARG A 58 -20.46 -2.34 -14.46
CA ARG A 58 -20.00 -1.94 -15.80
C ARG A 58 -20.80 -0.77 -16.37
N ARG A 59 -22.09 -0.67 -16.06
CA ARG A 59 -22.93 0.49 -16.46
C ARG A 59 -22.61 1.73 -15.64
N ILE A 60 -22.37 1.58 -14.33
CA ILE A 60 -21.99 2.67 -13.44
C ILE A 60 -20.59 3.19 -13.83
N CYS A 61 -19.61 2.31 -14.02
CA CYS A 61 -18.26 2.65 -14.45
C CYS A 61 -18.22 3.31 -15.83
N ALA A 62 -19.12 2.93 -16.76
CA ALA A 62 -19.27 3.63 -18.04
C ALA A 62 -19.81 5.06 -17.87
N VAL A 63 -20.72 5.28 -16.92
CA VAL A 63 -21.25 6.62 -16.59
C VAL A 63 -20.20 7.45 -15.84
N GLU A 64 -19.46 6.85 -14.92
CA GLU A 64 -18.36 7.49 -14.18
C GLU A 64 -17.22 7.88 -15.11
N ASN A 65 -16.81 7.02 -16.06
CA ASN A 65 -15.80 7.39 -17.06
C ASN A 65 -16.27 8.54 -17.95
N HIS A 66 -17.53 8.54 -18.38
CA HIS A 66 -18.08 9.64 -19.17
C HIS A 66 -18.19 10.94 -18.36
N LEU A 67 -18.49 10.86 -17.06
CA LEU A 67 -18.47 12.01 -16.16
C LEU A 67 -17.03 12.48 -15.91
N CYS A 68 -16.08 11.58 -15.70
CA CYS A 68 -14.66 11.88 -15.57
C CYS A 68 -14.12 12.58 -16.83
N ASP A 69 -14.51 12.17 -18.03
CA ASP A 69 -14.12 12.86 -19.27
C ASP A 69 -14.68 14.28 -19.35
N ILE A 70 -15.93 14.49 -18.93
CA ILE A 70 -16.56 15.82 -18.84
C ILE A 70 -15.87 16.68 -17.77
N PHE A 71 -15.58 16.12 -16.59
CA PHE A 71 -14.90 16.81 -15.50
C PHE A 71 -13.43 17.09 -15.82
N LEU A 72 -12.71 16.19 -16.50
CA LEU A 72 -11.35 16.39 -16.99
C LEU A 72 -11.30 17.50 -18.06
N ALA A 73 -12.29 17.56 -18.96
CA ALA A 73 -12.41 18.66 -19.91
C ALA A 73 -12.66 20.01 -19.22
N HIS A 74 -13.49 20.04 -18.17
CA HIS A 74 -13.73 21.26 -17.39
C HIS A 74 -12.54 21.67 -16.50
N LEU A 75 -11.85 20.70 -15.87
CA LEU A 75 -10.65 20.93 -15.07
C LEU A 75 -9.46 21.38 -15.92
N THR A 76 -9.31 20.84 -17.14
CA THR A 76 -8.29 21.31 -18.08
C THR A 76 -8.59 22.72 -18.59
N TYR A 77 -9.85 23.04 -18.92
CA TYR A 77 -10.23 24.39 -19.35
C TYR A 77 -9.96 25.44 -18.26
N THR A 78 -10.35 25.14 -17.01
CA THR A 78 -10.12 26.02 -15.85
C THR A 78 -8.64 26.11 -15.46
N ALA A 79 -7.87 25.02 -15.55
CA ALA A 79 -6.43 25.04 -15.34
C ALA A 79 -5.69 25.86 -16.42
N ILE A 80 -6.14 25.79 -17.68
CA ILE A 80 -5.61 26.59 -18.79
C ILE A 80 -5.92 28.08 -18.60
N GLU A 81 -7.14 28.44 -18.17
CA GLU A 81 -7.49 29.83 -17.85
C GLU A 81 -6.68 30.38 -16.67
N ASN A 82 -6.51 29.59 -15.61
CA ASN A 82 -5.71 29.99 -14.44
C ASN A 82 -4.22 30.11 -14.78
N LEU A 83 -3.68 29.22 -15.62
CA LEU A 83 -2.32 29.33 -16.13
C LEU A 83 -2.15 30.57 -17.02
N ALA A 84 -3.11 30.87 -17.90
CA ALA A 84 -3.09 32.07 -18.72
C ALA A 84 -3.16 33.36 -17.88
N LYS A 85 -3.93 33.34 -16.78
CA LYS A 85 -4.03 34.45 -15.82
C LYS A 85 -2.73 34.65 -15.02
N PHE A 86 -2.14 33.56 -14.54
CA PHE A 86 -0.85 33.56 -13.83
C PHE A 86 0.31 34.05 -14.71
N LEU A 87 0.36 33.61 -15.98
CA LEU A 87 1.37 34.08 -16.95
C LEU A 87 1.20 35.57 -17.30
N LYS A 88 -0.04 36.08 -17.32
CA LYS A 88 -0.35 37.50 -17.53
C LYS A 88 0.06 38.37 -16.36
N GLU A 89 -0.11 37.89 -15.13
CA GLU A 89 0.35 38.57 -13.90
C GLU A 89 1.88 38.62 -13.82
N ARG A 90 2.57 37.54 -14.22
CA ARG A 90 4.05 37.50 -14.28
C ARG A 90 4.63 38.46 -15.33
N ARG A 91 3.93 38.66 -16.46
CA ARG A 91 4.30 39.59 -17.53
C ARG A 91 4.07 41.07 -17.15
N ASN A 92 3.09 41.36 -16.29
CA ASN A 92 2.84 42.70 -15.77
C ASN A 92 3.73 43.07 -14.57
N GLY A 93 4.22 42.08 -13.80
CA GLY A 93 5.16 42.29 -12.70
C GLY A 93 6.60 42.61 -13.12
N THR A 94 6.95 42.43 -14.41
CA THR A 94 8.31 42.63 -14.95
C THR A 94 8.50 43.94 -15.73
N LEU A 95 7.48 44.80 -15.83
CA LEU A 95 7.56 46.12 -16.50
C LEU A 95 7.73 47.31 -15.53
N GLY A 96 8.08 47.03 -14.27
CA GLY A 96 8.13 48.03 -13.19
C GLY A 96 9.49 48.24 -12.52
N ARG A 97 10.64 48.04 -13.20
CA ARG A 97 11.93 48.62 -12.75
C ARG A 97 13.04 48.44 -13.78
N GLY A 98 13.72 49.55 -14.11
CA GLY A 98 15.12 49.53 -14.54
C GLY A 98 15.36 49.61 -16.04
N SER A 99 15.66 50.83 -16.48
CA SER A 99 16.43 51.15 -17.68
C SER A 99 17.83 50.52 -17.61
N GLY A 100 18.35 50.02 -18.74
CA GLY A 100 19.79 50.02 -19.04
C GLY A 100 20.46 48.68 -19.37
N ASN A 101 20.71 48.50 -20.67
CA ASN A 101 21.70 47.64 -21.33
C ASN A 101 21.58 46.11 -21.30
N GLY A 102 21.54 45.56 -22.52
CA GLY A 102 21.46 44.14 -22.79
C GLY A 102 22.81 43.43 -22.79
N THR A 103 22.72 42.10 -22.80
CA THR A 103 23.43 41.21 -23.71
C THR A 103 22.72 39.86 -23.68
N ASN A 104 22.51 39.30 -24.87
CA ASN A 104 21.87 38.01 -25.10
C ASN A 104 22.71 36.86 -24.52
N ALA A 105 22.06 35.92 -23.84
CA ALA A 105 22.52 34.54 -23.78
C ALA A 105 21.31 33.61 -23.64
N SER A 106 20.91 33.04 -24.77
CA SER A 106 20.04 31.88 -24.87
C SER A 106 20.79 30.65 -24.36
N SER A 107 20.26 29.97 -23.34
CA SER A 107 20.56 28.55 -23.12
C SER A 107 19.37 27.86 -22.46
N SER A 108 18.65 27.11 -23.28
CA SER A 108 17.78 26.02 -22.88
C SER A 108 18.55 25.04 -21.98
N GLY A 109 17.95 24.69 -20.85
CA GLY A 109 18.44 23.63 -19.97
C GLY A 109 17.30 23.15 -19.08
N ASN A 110 16.69 22.03 -19.45
CA ASN A 110 15.83 21.25 -18.56
C ASN A 110 16.69 20.66 -17.43
N GLY A 111 16.85 21.42 -16.34
CA GLY A 111 17.35 20.92 -15.07
C GLY A 111 16.22 21.03 -14.05
N ALA A 112 15.95 19.95 -13.32
CA ALA A 112 15.19 20.08 -12.08
C ALA A 112 15.93 21.12 -11.22
N GLU A 113 15.29 22.24 -10.89
CA GLU A 113 15.92 23.30 -10.10
C GLU A 113 16.40 22.69 -8.77
N GLU A 114 17.72 22.74 -8.55
CA GLU A 114 18.32 22.24 -7.32
C GLU A 114 17.83 23.11 -6.16
N LEU A 115 17.21 22.48 -5.15
CA LEU A 115 16.69 23.19 -3.97
C LEU A 115 17.80 23.99 -3.29
N SER A 116 17.50 25.24 -2.94
CA SER A 116 18.42 26.07 -2.16
C SER A 116 18.56 25.55 -0.73
N GLU A 117 19.68 25.87 -0.08
CA GLU A 117 19.92 25.53 1.34
C GLU A 117 18.83 26.08 2.27
N ARG A 118 18.22 27.22 1.90
CA ARG A 118 17.10 27.81 2.65
C ARG A 118 15.85 26.94 2.54
N GLU A 119 15.49 26.50 1.34
CA GLU A 119 14.36 25.61 1.12
C GLU A 119 14.55 24.26 1.81
N ILE A 120 15.77 23.71 1.76
CA ILE A 120 16.12 22.47 2.48
C ILE A 120 15.94 22.65 3.99
N ALA A 121 16.41 23.78 4.55
CA ALA A 121 16.22 24.08 5.96
C ALA A 121 14.73 24.24 6.33
N ASP A 122 13.94 24.85 5.46
CA ASP A 122 12.49 25.00 5.64
C ASP A 122 11.78 23.64 5.63
N ILE A 123 12.11 22.77 4.67
CA ILE A 123 11.58 21.41 4.59
C ILE A 123 11.94 20.63 5.86
N ARG A 124 13.20 20.67 6.32
CA ARG A 124 13.63 20.00 7.56
C ARG A 124 12.82 20.47 8.77
N ARG A 125 12.63 21.78 8.92
CA ARG A 125 11.80 22.35 10.01
C ARG A 125 10.34 21.88 9.94
N GLN A 126 9.77 21.82 8.73
CA GLN A 126 8.40 21.34 8.54
C GLN A 126 8.27 19.84 8.86
N ILE A 127 9.23 19.02 8.44
CA ILE A 127 9.30 17.59 8.76
C ILE A 127 9.37 17.38 10.28
N GLU A 128 10.23 18.13 10.97
CA GLU A 128 10.36 18.06 12.43
C GLU A 128 9.05 18.45 13.12
N ALA A 129 8.43 19.55 12.69
CA ALA A 129 7.17 20.04 13.25
C ALA A 129 6.04 19.01 13.08
N VAL A 130 5.80 18.52 11.87
CA VAL A 130 4.72 17.55 11.59
C VAL A 130 4.96 16.22 12.33
N ASN A 131 6.20 15.74 12.33
CA ASN A 131 6.53 14.52 13.06
C ASN A 131 6.39 14.67 14.58
N ALA A 132 6.67 15.85 15.14
CA ALA A 132 6.51 16.12 16.56
C ALA A 132 5.02 16.26 16.95
N GLU A 133 4.23 16.94 16.12
CA GLU A 133 2.80 17.15 16.33
C GLU A 133 2.02 15.83 16.29
N GLN A 134 2.39 14.89 15.40
CA GLN A 134 1.70 13.60 15.21
C GLN A 134 0.18 13.76 15.06
N ARG A 135 -0.24 14.80 14.33
CA ARG A 135 -1.65 15.10 14.15
C ARG A 135 -2.38 13.97 13.43
N VAL A 136 -3.49 13.53 14.01
CA VAL A 136 -4.47 12.66 13.37
C VAL A 136 -5.57 13.54 12.78
N LEU A 137 -5.74 13.50 11.47
CA LEU A 137 -6.81 14.19 10.75
C LEU A 137 -8.10 13.38 10.85
N ASN A 138 -9.23 14.10 10.78
CA ASN A 138 -10.59 13.57 10.79
C ASN A 138 -10.98 12.83 12.09
N GLU A 139 -10.24 13.05 13.19
CA GLU A 139 -10.56 12.44 14.48
C GLU A 139 -11.91 12.96 15.00
N GLU A 140 -12.27 14.21 14.72
CA GLU A 140 -13.59 14.76 15.06
C GLU A 140 -14.76 14.06 14.34
N ALA A 141 -14.54 13.56 13.11
CA ALA A 141 -15.57 12.92 12.31
C ALA A 141 -15.73 11.43 12.64
N PHE A 142 -14.62 10.74 12.92
CA PHE A 142 -14.62 9.29 13.13
C PHE A 142 -14.45 8.87 14.60
N GLY A 143 -14.04 9.78 15.49
CA GLY A 143 -13.70 9.51 16.88
C GLY A 143 -12.24 9.05 17.08
N PRO A 144 -11.81 8.71 18.30
CA PRO A 144 -10.47 8.19 18.56
C PRO A 144 -10.26 6.79 17.92
N LEU A 145 -9.00 6.40 17.70
CA LEU A 145 -8.66 5.08 17.16
C LEU A 145 -8.95 3.97 18.19
N ALA A 146 -9.65 2.91 17.77
CA ALA A 146 -9.89 1.76 18.64
C ALA A 146 -8.60 0.92 18.84
N PRO A 147 -8.40 0.29 20.01
CA PRO A 147 -7.16 -0.45 20.32
C PRO A 147 -6.85 -1.63 19.39
N ASP A 148 -7.86 -2.22 18.78
CA ASP A 148 -7.79 -3.38 17.89
C ASP A 148 -8.11 -3.04 16.42
N ALA A 149 -8.33 -1.76 16.10
CA ALA A 149 -8.60 -1.31 14.74
C ALA A 149 -7.41 -1.56 13.81
N PRO A 150 -7.61 -1.92 12.53
CA PRO A 150 -6.49 -2.04 11.60
C PRO A 150 -5.76 -0.70 11.39
N VAL A 151 -4.43 -0.73 11.39
CA VAL A 151 -3.57 0.40 11.01
C VAL A 151 -2.94 0.09 9.66
N ILE A 152 -3.10 1.00 8.70
CA ILE A 152 -2.54 0.85 7.35
C ILE A 152 -1.41 1.86 7.19
N VAL A 153 -0.21 1.41 6.85
CA VAL A 153 0.97 2.25 6.67
C VAL A 153 1.39 2.21 5.21
N VAL A 154 1.26 3.33 4.51
CA VAL A 154 1.62 3.47 3.09
C VAL A 154 2.99 4.12 2.97
N GLN A 155 3.93 3.47 2.28
CA GLN A 155 5.19 4.10 1.89
C GLN A 155 4.98 4.92 0.61
N VAL A 156 5.26 6.22 0.69
CA VAL A 156 5.05 7.21 -0.38
C VAL A 156 6.38 7.83 -0.78
N HIS A 157 6.63 7.90 -2.09
CA HIS A 157 7.77 8.58 -2.68
C HIS A 157 7.32 9.86 -3.40
N ASP A 158 7.21 9.84 -4.73
CA ASP A 158 6.87 10.99 -5.56
C ASP A 158 5.82 10.67 -6.67
N ARG A 159 5.24 9.47 -6.67
CA ARG A 159 4.36 9.00 -7.75
C ARG A 159 2.89 9.33 -7.49
N LEU A 160 2.55 10.62 -7.60
CA LEU A 160 1.20 11.17 -7.33
C LEU A 160 0.06 10.39 -8.01
N THR A 161 0.21 10.00 -9.28
CA THR A 161 -0.83 9.27 -10.03
C THR A 161 -1.14 7.90 -9.42
N TYR A 162 -0.10 7.15 -9.02
CA TYR A 162 -0.28 5.83 -8.40
C TYR A 162 -0.92 5.96 -7.01
N LEU A 163 -0.43 6.92 -6.21
CA LEU A 163 -1.00 7.23 -4.90
C LEU A 163 -2.49 7.56 -4.99
N ARG A 164 -2.89 8.32 -6.01
CA ARG A 164 -4.31 8.63 -6.26
C ARG A 164 -5.13 7.37 -6.51
N HIS A 165 -4.63 6.42 -7.29
CA HIS A 165 -5.33 5.14 -7.52
C HIS A 165 -5.44 4.31 -6.24
N LEU A 166 -4.39 4.27 -5.41
CA LEU A 166 -4.46 3.62 -4.10
C LEU A 166 -5.54 4.25 -3.22
N ILE A 167 -5.55 5.59 -3.09
CA ILE A 167 -6.54 6.32 -2.28
C ILE A 167 -7.97 6.06 -2.77
N ILE A 168 -8.21 6.04 -4.08
CA ILE A 168 -9.52 5.71 -4.66
C ILE A 168 -9.94 4.28 -4.26
N SER A 169 -9.03 3.31 -4.35
CA SER A 169 -9.33 1.92 -3.96
C SER A 169 -9.59 1.77 -2.46
N LEU A 170 -8.87 2.52 -1.61
CA LEU A 170 -9.10 2.55 -0.17
C LEU A 170 -10.46 3.18 0.18
N ALA A 171 -10.85 4.25 -0.52
CA ALA A 171 -12.15 4.90 -0.33
C ALA A 171 -13.33 3.96 -0.62
N GLN A 172 -13.14 3.01 -1.53
CA GLN A 172 -14.15 2.00 -1.89
C GLN A 172 -14.16 0.79 -0.96
N ALA A 173 -13.15 0.64 -0.09
CA ALA A 173 -13.01 -0.52 0.77
C ALA A 173 -14.00 -0.47 1.95
N ARG A 174 -14.68 -1.59 2.19
CA ARG A 174 -15.69 -1.67 3.26
C ARG A 174 -15.02 -1.74 4.64
N GLY A 175 -15.44 -0.87 5.54
CA GLY A 175 -14.91 -0.81 6.91
C GLY A 175 -13.65 0.07 7.06
N ILE A 176 -13.28 0.81 6.01
CA ILE A 176 -12.10 1.69 6.03
C ILE A 176 -12.21 2.83 7.05
N GLU A 177 -13.43 3.26 7.37
CA GLU A 177 -13.73 4.32 8.33
C GLU A 177 -13.26 4.00 9.77
N GLN A 178 -13.04 2.72 10.07
CA GLN A 178 -12.55 2.24 11.36
C GLN A 178 -11.02 2.29 11.45
N THR A 179 -10.31 2.48 10.35
CA THR A 179 -8.84 2.36 10.28
C THR A 179 -8.14 3.68 10.57
N LEU A 180 -6.85 3.57 10.95
CA LEU A 180 -5.90 4.67 10.85
C LEU A 180 -5.04 4.46 9.60
N LEU A 181 -5.06 5.44 8.68
CA LEU A 181 -4.24 5.46 7.49
C LEU A 181 -3.02 6.37 7.71
N VAL A 182 -1.84 5.79 7.79
CA VAL A 182 -0.56 6.49 7.98
C VAL A 182 0.17 6.56 6.65
N PHE A 183 0.32 7.75 6.09
CA PHE A 183 1.18 7.98 4.93
C PHE A 183 2.58 8.37 5.40
N SER A 184 3.57 7.58 4.97
CA SER A 184 4.97 7.78 5.31
C SER A 184 5.73 8.24 4.08
N HIS A 185 6.20 9.48 4.10
CA HIS A 185 6.82 10.16 2.96
C HIS A 185 8.34 10.21 3.11
N ASP A 186 9.10 10.00 2.03
CA ASP A 186 10.53 10.34 1.98
C ASP A 186 10.84 11.57 1.10
N VAL A 187 9.81 12.15 0.45
CA VAL A 187 9.90 13.40 -0.29
C VAL A 187 8.81 14.36 0.21
N TRP A 188 9.20 15.58 0.55
CA TRP A 188 8.27 16.68 0.79
C TRP A 188 7.76 17.20 -0.56
N ASN A 189 6.51 16.91 -0.87
CA ASN A 189 5.86 17.31 -2.11
C ASN A 189 4.50 17.95 -1.79
N PRO A 190 4.29 19.26 -2.08
CA PRO A 190 3.05 19.95 -1.79
C PRO A 190 1.79 19.32 -2.41
N ASP A 191 1.88 18.78 -3.63
CA ASP A 191 0.75 18.17 -4.33
C ASP A 191 0.34 16.84 -3.68
N ILE A 192 1.32 16.04 -3.26
CA ILE A 192 1.09 14.80 -2.51
C ILE A 192 0.53 15.11 -1.13
N ASN A 193 1.11 16.08 -0.42
CA ASN A 193 0.63 16.51 0.89
C ASN A 193 -0.81 17.00 0.80
N TYR A 194 -1.14 17.79 -0.22
CA TYR A 194 -2.50 18.24 -0.48
C TYR A 194 -3.44 17.05 -0.75
N LEU A 195 -3.05 16.11 -1.62
CA LEU A 195 -3.87 14.92 -1.90
C LEU A 195 -4.18 14.13 -0.62
N VAL A 196 -3.19 13.90 0.23
CA VAL A 196 -3.36 13.14 1.49
C VAL A 196 -4.20 13.91 2.52
N GLN A 197 -4.02 15.23 2.63
CA GLN A 197 -4.81 16.07 3.55
C GLN A 197 -6.29 16.14 3.20
N ASN A 198 -6.66 15.92 1.92
CA ASN A 198 -8.06 15.92 1.47
C ASN A 198 -8.73 14.54 1.56
N VAL A 199 -8.07 13.53 2.11
CA VAL A 199 -8.71 12.25 2.41
C VAL A 199 -9.67 12.45 3.58
N ASP A 200 -10.96 12.17 3.37
CA ASP A 200 -12.06 12.49 4.29
C ASP A 200 -12.87 11.25 4.75
N PHE A 201 -12.53 10.05 4.27
CA PHE A 201 -13.27 8.81 4.54
C PHE A 201 -12.73 7.97 5.70
N CYS A 202 -11.62 8.36 6.33
CA CYS A 202 -11.06 7.70 7.51
C CYS A 202 -10.11 8.63 8.29
N ARG A 203 -9.52 8.14 9.39
CA ARG A 203 -8.48 8.86 10.13
C ARG A 203 -7.17 8.82 9.36
N VAL A 204 -6.51 9.96 9.24
CA VAL A 204 -5.27 10.07 8.46
C VAL A 204 -4.14 10.67 9.29
N MET A 205 -2.95 10.11 9.18
CA MET A 205 -1.73 10.69 9.74
C MET A 205 -0.65 10.77 8.65
N GLN A 206 0.13 11.84 8.65
CA GLN A 206 1.33 11.95 7.82
C GLN A 206 2.58 11.91 8.70
N ILE A 207 3.55 11.11 8.28
CA ILE A 207 4.89 11.08 8.88
C ILE A 207 5.93 11.23 7.79
N PHE A 208 7.03 11.92 8.08
CA PHE A 208 8.06 12.25 7.10
C PHE A 208 9.40 11.68 7.53
N TYR A 209 10.04 10.89 6.65
CA TYR A 209 11.37 10.37 6.88
C TYR A 209 12.39 11.52 6.91
N PRO A 210 13.09 11.77 8.04
CA PRO A 210 13.87 12.99 8.21
C PRO A 210 15.20 12.99 7.46
N HIS A 211 15.68 11.83 7.02
CA HIS A 211 17.00 11.68 6.40
C HIS A 211 16.91 11.26 4.93
N SER A 212 16.06 11.92 4.15
CA SER A 212 15.97 11.68 2.72
C SER A 212 17.07 12.39 1.93
N ILE A 213 17.25 11.98 0.68
CA ILE A 213 18.14 12.62 -0.30
C ILE A 213 17.71 14.06 -0.57
N GLN A 214 16.40 14.33 -0.57
CA GLN A 214 15.86 15.69 -0.74
C GLN A 214 16.37 16.63 0.37
N THR A 215 16.44 16.15 1.61
CA THR A 215 16.94 16.97 2.73
C THR A 215 18.44 16.89 2.91
N HIS A 216 19.15 15.97 2.26
CA HIS A 216 20.60 15.78 2.40
C HIS A 216 21.30 15.65 1.03
N PRO A 217 21.11 16.56 0.07
CA PRO A 217 21.56 16.33 -1.31
C PRO A 217 23.08 16.18 -1.46
N LYS A 218 23.86 16.82 -0.56
CA LYS A 218 25.34 16.88 -0.61
C LYS A 218 26.04 16.26 0.59
N SER A 219 25.32 15.49 1.41
CA SER A 219 25.85 14.87 2.62
C SER A 219 25.19 13.54 2.86
N PHE A 220 25.81 12.64 3.63
CA PHE A 220 25.16 11.38 4.00
C PHE A 220 23.84 11.67 4.77
N PRO A 221 22.71 11.02 4.44
CA PRO A 221 22.55 9.87 3.53
C PRO A 221 22.09 10.23 2.10
N GLY A 222 22.26 11.45 1.59
CA GLY A 222 22.27 11.69 0.14
C GLY A 222 23.65 11.40 -0.46
N GLU A 223 23.98 12.05 -1.58
CA GLU A 223 25.25 11.85 -2.28
C GLU A 223 26.29 12.83 -1.77
N SER A 224 27.31 12.33 -1.06
CA SER A 224 28.40 13.20 -0.62
C SER A 224 29.38 13.44 -1.78
N PRO A 225 29.95 14.65 -1.95
CA PRO A 225 31.01 14.91 -2.92
C PRO A 225 32.23 14.00 -2.78
N ASN A 226 32.44 13.45 -1.56
CA ASN A 226 33.57 12.57 -1.24
C ASN A 226 33.19 11.08 -1.21
N ASP A 227 32.00 10.70 -1.70
CA ASP A 227 31.63 9.30 -1.85
C ASP A 227 32.44 8.66 -3.00
N CYS A 228 32.84 7.40 -2.83
CA CYS A 228 33.52 6.65 -3.87
C CYS A 228 32.58 6.40 -5.07
N PRO A 229 33.03 6.61 -6.32
CA PRO A 229 32.24 6.27 -7.49
C PRO A 229 31.83 4.80 -7.48
N ARG A 230 30.57 4.49 -7.84
CA ARG A 230 29.99 3.14 -7.75
C ARG A 230 30.92 2.02 -8.22
N ASN A 231 31.53 2.18 -9.38
CA ASN A 231 32.26 1.12 -10.08
C ASN A 231 33.80 1.24 -9.98
N ILE A 232 34.33 2.14 -9.13
CA ILE A 232 35.77 2.23 -8.91
C ILE A 232 36.28 0.96 -8.21
N ARG A 233 37.46 0.46 -8.56
CA ARG A 233 38.04 -0.69 -7.85
C ARG A 233 38.50 -0.27 -6.45
N LYS A 234 38.46 -1.19 -5.49
CA LYS A 234 38.83 -0.92 -4.09
C LYS A 234 40.22 -0.31 -3.93
N GLU A 235 41.22 -0.82 -4.63
CA GLU A 235 42.59 -0.29 -4.60
C GLU A 235 42.64 1.17 -5.09
N GLN A 236 41.92 1.47 -6.17
CA GLN A 236 41.81 2.82 -6.72
C GLN A 236 41.04 3.74 -5.77
N ALA A 237 39.99 3.25 -5.10
CA ALA A 237 39.23 4.00 -4.10
C ALA A 237 40.10 4.38 -2.89
N LEU A 238 40.93 3.44 -2.43
CA LEU A 238 41.87 3.66 -1.33
C LEU A 238 42.93 4.71 -1.72
N ASN A 239 43.44 4.66 -2.95
CA ASN A 239 44.37 5.67 -3.47
C ASN A 239 43.72 7.04 -3.66
N LEU A 240 42.44 7.07 -4.05
CA LEU A 240 41.64 8.29 -4.15
C LEU A 240 41.33 8.90 -2.78
N GLY A 241 41.31 8.10 -1.72
CA GLY A 241 41.00 8.55 -0.36
C GLY A 241 39.53 8.92 -0.16
N CYS A 242 38.60 8.37 -0.95
CA CYS A 242 37.17 8.62 -0.81
C CYS A 242 36.59 7.97 0.47
N THR A 243 35.52 8.56 1.01
CA THR A 243 35.04 8.34 2.39
C THR A 243 34.72 6.89 2.72
N ASN A 244 34.06 6.19 1.79
CA ASN A 244 33.61 4.80 1.97
C ASN A 244 34.54 3.78 1.29
N ALA A 245 35.79 4.15 0.94
CA ALA A 245 36.71 3.29 0.17
C ALA A 245 36.93 1.90 0.77
N GLN A 246 36.93 1.79 2.10
CA GLN A 246 37.12 0.53 2.81
C GLN A 246 35.89 -0.39 2.80
N HIS A 247 34.71 0.14 2.42
CA HIS A 247 33.39 -0.49 2.61
C HIS A 247 32.60 -0.65 1.30
N PRO A 248 33.12 -1.36 0.28
CA PRO A 248 32.31 -1.77 -0.86
C PRO A 248 31.30 -2.87 -0.45
N ASP A 249 30.29 -3.10 -1.30
CA ASP A 249 29.38 -4.23 -1.18
C ASP A 249 30.07 -5.57 -1.51
N LEU A 250 29.31 -6.68 -1.40
CA LEU A 250 29.79 -8.03 -1.68
C LEU A 250 30.36 -8.19 -3.11
N TYR A 251 29.90 -7.37 -4.04
CA TYR A 251 30.27 -7.40 -5.46
C TYR A 251 31.32 -6.34 -5.82
N GLY A 252 31.86 -5.62 -4.83
CA GLY A 252 32.89 -4.62 -5.04
C GLY A 252 32.37 -3.25 -5.51
N HIS A 253 31.06 -3.00 -5.44
CA HIS A 253 30.48 -1.70 -5.79
C HIS A 253 30.32 -0.80 -4.57
N TYR A 254 30.40 0.51 -4.78
CA TYR A 254 30.12 1.51 -3.77
C TYR A 254 28.66 1.98 -3.80
N ARG A 255 28.27 2.59 -2.69
CA ARG A 255 26.92 3.07 -2.42
C ARG A 255 26.44 4.09 -3.47
N GLU A 256 25.19 3.95 -3.89
CA GLU A 256 24.42 5.02 -4.55
C GLU A 256 23.23 5.39 -3.65
N ALA A 257 23.04 6.69 -3.40
CA ALA A 257 22.09 7.12 -2.39
C ALA A 257 20.65 6.70 -2.71
N LYS A 258 20.22 6.87 -3.97
CA LYS A 258 18.88 6.53 -4.47
C LYS A 258 18.45 5.09 -4.17
N PHE A 259 19.37 4.12 -4.21
CA PHE A 259 19.04 2.73 -3.92
C PHE A 259 18.98 2.41 -2.43
N THR A 260 19.64 3.22 -1.60
CA THR A 260 19.65 3.02 -0.14
C THR A 260 18.44 3.64 0.56
N GLN A 261 17.87 4.71 0.01
CA GLN A 261 16.79 5.48 0.65
C GLN A 261 15.57 4.60 0.96
N THR A 262 15.09 3.81 -0.01
CA THR A 262 13.90 2.96 0.16
C THR A 262 14.00 2.03 1.38
N LYS A 263 15.19 1.43 1.58
CA LYS A 263 15.44 0.54 2.72
C LYS A 263 15.50 1.31 4.04
N HIS A 264 16.17 2.46 4.05
CA HIS A 264 16.24 3.30 5.26
C HIS A 264 14.86 3.81 5.68
N HIS A 265 14.07 4.30 4.71
CA HIS A 265 12.70 4.75 4.92
C HIS A 265 11.82 3.61 5.46
N TRP A 266 11.92 2.42 4.89
CA TRP A 266 11.14 1.26 5.33
C TRP A 266 11.43 0.89 6.78
N TRP A 267 12.70 0.83 7.16
CA TRP A 267 13.08 0.51 8.54
C TRP A 267 12.67 1.61 9.51
N TRP A 268 12.93 2.87 9.16
CA TRP A 268 12.55 4.01 10.00
C TRP A 268 11.03 4.05 10.25
N LYS A 269 10.20 3.90 9.21
CA LYS A 269 8.74 4.01 9.34
C LYS A 269 8.17 2.88 10.18
N ALA A 270 8.70 1.66 10.05
CA ALA A 270 8.27 0.53 10.86
C ALA A 270 8.53 0.80 12.36
N ASN A 271 9.76 1.21 12.72
CA ASN A 271 10.09 1.56 14.11
C ASN A 271 9.28 2.76 14.61
N ARG A 272 9.03 3.77 13.75
CA ARG A 272 8.21 4.93 14.12
C ARG A 272 6.79 4.49 14.49
N VAL A 273 6.16 3.68 13.64
CA VAL A 273 4.77 3.21 13.83
C VAL A 273 4.65 2.29 15.04
N PHE A 274 5.58 1.37 15.27
CA PHE A 274 5.47 0.44 16.40
C PHE A 274 5.85 1.08 17.74
N ASP A 275 6.89 1.92 17.80
CA ASP A 275 7.47 2.33 19.09
C ASP A 275 7.25 3.80 19.45
N ARG A 276 6.98 4.66 18.47
CA ARG A 276 7.14 6.11 18.64
C ARG A 276 5.88 6.93 18.37
N LEU A 277 4.87 6.35 17.72
CA LEU A 277 3.59 7.04 17.49
C LEU A 277 2.68 6.93 18.72
N THR A 278 2.06 8.06 19.09
CA THR A 278 1.12 8.10 20.22
C THR A 278 -0.16 7.32 19.91
N ALA A 279 -0.65 7.43 18.67
CA ALA A 279 -1.90 6.79 18.24
C ALA A 279 -1.85 5.26 18.25
N THR A 280 -0.67 4.66 18.08
CA THR A 280 -0.46 3.20 18.05
C THR A 280 0.16 2.68 19.35
N ARG A 281 0.25 3.51 20.39
CA ARG A 281 0.78 3.10 21.69
C ARG A 281 -0.12 2.04 22.32
N ASN A 282 0.45 0.90 22.69
CA ASN A 282 -0.27 -0.27 23.24
C ASN A 282 -1.36 -0.82 22.29
N HIS A 283 -1.24 -0.55 21.00
CA HIS A 283 -2.18 -1.03 20.00
C HIS A 283 -2.04 -2.54 19.78
N THR A 284 -3.16 -3.26 19.68
CA THR A 284 -3.20 -4.72 19.52
C THR A 284 -3.71 -5.16 18.16
N GLY A 285 -4.22 -4.22 17.35
CA GLY A 285 -4.68 -4.47 15.99
C GLY A 285 -3.53 -4.75 15.02
N MET A 286 -3.90 -5.28 13.86
CA MET A 286 -2.96 -5.60 12.77
C MET A 286 -2.44 -4.32 12.11
N VAL A 287 -1.12 -4.28 11.87
CA VAL A 287 -0.47 -3.24 11.06
C VAL A 287 -0.21 -3.79 9.65
N LEU A 288 -0.86 -3.20 8.65
CA LEU A 288 -0.72 -3.56 7.24
C LEU A 288 0.20 -2.56 6.53
N PHE A 289 1.32 -3.03 5.97
CA PHE A 289 2.22 -2.20 5.18
C PHE A 289 1.87 -2.30 3.68
N LEU A 290 1.71 -1.14 3.05
CA LEU A 290 1.46 -0.98 1.61
C LEU A 290 2.46 0.02 1.01
N GLU A 291 2.51 0.05 -0.33
CA GLU A 291 3.26 1.02 -1.13
C GLU A 291 2.28 1.85 -1.96
N GLU A 292 2.68 3.04 -2.38
CA GLU A 292 1.84 4.01 -3.12
C GLU A 292 1.27 3.48 -4.45
N ASP A 293 1.85 2.43 -5.03
CA ASP A 293 1.43 1.79 -6.28
C ASP A 293 0.69 0.47 -6.07
N HIS A 294 0.33 0.14 -4.84
CA HIS A 294 -0.65 -0.90 -4.58
C HIS A 294 -2.08 -0.45 -4.92
N TYR A 295 -2.94 -1.44 -5.12
CA TYR A 295 -4.38 -1.27 -5.28
C TYR A 295 -5.06 -2.35 -4.43
N VAL A 296 -6.05 -1.97 -3.63
CA VAL A 296 -6.73 -2.91 -2.72
C VAL A 296 -8.08 -3.35 -3.27
N ALA A 297 -8.47 -4.60 -2.98
CA ALA A 297 -9.82 -5.10 -3.26
C ALA A 297 -10.83 -4.52 -2.26
N GLU A 298 -12.10 -4.32 -2.66
CA GLU A 298 -13.14 -3.73 -1.79
C GLU A 298 -13.34 -4.44 -0.45
N ASP A 299 -13.03 -5.74 -0.38
CA ASP A 299 -13.21 -6.61 0.79
C ASP A 299 -11.91 -6.97 1.53
N PHE A 300 -10.79 -6.30 1.22
CA PHE A 300 -9.47 -6.69 1.76
C PHE A 300 -9.42 -6.67 3.30
N LEU A 301 -10.11 -5.71 3.95
CA LEU A 301 -10.20 -5.65 5.42
C LEU A 301 -11.03 -6.79 6.00
N HIS A 302 -12.08 -7.21 5.30
CA HIS A 302 -12.89 -8.35 5.69
C HIS A 302 -12.06 -9.64 5.62
N VAL A 303 -11.34 -9.84 4.51
CA VAL A 303 -10.45 -10.99 4.31
C VAL A 303 -9.33 -10.98 5.34
N LEU A 304 -8.70 -9.84 5.62
CA LEU A 304 -7.65 -9.71 6.64
C LEU A 304 -8.12 -10.19 8.02
N ARG A 305 -9.32 -9.76 8.45
CA ARG A 305 -9.91 -10.19 9.72
C ARG A 305 -10.18 -11.70 9.76
N LEU A 306 -10.64 -12.28 8.66
CA LEU A 306 -10.83 -13.73 8.55
C LEU A 306 -9.50 -14.48 8.62
N MET A 307 -8.46 -13.99 7.94
CA MET A 307 -7.12 -14.56 7.96
C MET A 307 -6.53 -14.52 9.36
N GLU A 308 -6.64 -13.39 10.06
CA GLU A 308 -6.15 -13.22 11.43
C GLU A 308 -6.82 -14.22 12.40
N ARG A 309 -8.15 -14.33 12.34
CA ARG A 309 -8.92 -15.29 13.17
C ARG A 309 -8.52 -16.73 12.86
N THR A 310 -8.41 -17.07 11.57
CA THR A 310 -8.05 -18.42 11.14
C THR A 310 -6.63 -18.78 11.56
N CYS A 311 -5.70 -17.82 11.45
CA CYS A 311 -4.31 -17.95 11.87
C CYS A 311 -4.21 -18.31 13.36
N LYS A 312 -4.96 -17.60 14.22
CA LYS A 312 -5.01 -17.85 15.68
C LYS A 312 -5.50 -19.27 16.04
N HIS A 313 -6.36 -19.87 15.21
CA HIS A 313 -6.93 -21.20 15.48
C HIS A 313 -6.23 -22.35 14.75
N SER A 314 -5.65 -22.10 13.58
CA SER A 314 -5.23 -23.14 12.63
C SER A 314 -3.74 -23.08 12.28
N CYS A 315 -3.02 -22.02 12.66
CA CYS A 315 -1.60 -21.88 12.35
C CYS A 315 -0.82 -21.15 13.45
N GLU A 316 -0.44 -21.87 14.50
CA GLU A 316 0.36 -21.33 15.61
C GLU A 316 1.71 -20.74 15.18
N ARG A 317 2.25 -21.16 14.03
CA ARG A 317 3.54 -20.71 13.48
C ARG A 317 3.44 -19.55 12.48
N CYS A 318 2.23 -19.10 12.15
CA CYS A 318 2.06 -18.03 11.19
C CYS A 318 2.22 -16.67 11.89
N ASN A 319 3.28 -15.93 11.55
CA ASN A 319 3.60 -14.64 12.18
C ASN A 319 3.25 -13.42 11.32
N VAL A 320 3.17 -13.60 10.00
CA VAL A 320 2.93 -12.53 9.04
C VAL A 320 1.89 -13.00 8.03
N LEU A 321 0.97 -12.11 7.67
CA LEU A 321 -0.08 -12.35 6.69
C LEU A 321 0.21 -11.55 5.43
N SER A 322 -0.05 -12.13 4.26
CA SER A 322 -0.02 -11.43 2.98
C SER A 322 -1.39 -11.48 2.32
N LEU A 323 -1.85 -10.34 1.81
CA LEU A 323 -3.14 -10.21 1.13
C LEU A 323 -3.11 -10.66 -0.34
N GLY A 324 -1.93 -10.94 -0.89
CA GLY A 324 -1.80 -11.33 -2.29
C GLY A 324 -0.42 -11.87 -2.65
N THR A 325 -0.35 -12.48 -3.82
CA THR A 325 0.90 -12.87 -4.49
C THR A 325 0.79 -12.53 -5.97
N TYR A 326 1.91 -12.19 -6.60
CA TYR A 326 1.94 -11.92 -8.04
C TYR A 326 1.83 -13.21 -8.83
N LEU A 327 0.61 -13.57 -9.24
CA LEU A 327 0.37 -14.72 -10.12
C LEU A 327 0.44 -14.27 -11.58
N LYS A 328 1.30 -14.91 -12.37
CA LYS A 328 1.47 -14.60 -13.81
C LYS A 328 0.25 -14.98 -14.67
N THR A 329 -0.67 -15.79 -14.15
CA THR A 329 -1.88 -16.24 -14.85
C THR A 329 -3.02 -16.43 -13.87
N TYR A 330 -4.18 -15.86 -14.16
CA TYR A 330 -5.42 -16.09 -13.44
C TYR A 330 -6.19 -17.26 -14.08
N ASN A 331 -6.44 -18.33 -13.34
CA ASN A 331 -7.49 -19.29 -13.69
C ASN A 331 -8.30 -19.66 -12.44
N TYR A 332 -9.17 -18.75 -12.04
CA TYR A 332 -9.94 -18.81 -10.80
C TYR A 332 -10.79 -20.10 -10.67
N TYR A 333 -11.24 -20.66 -11.81
CA TYR A 333 -12.05 -21.89 -11.85
C TYR A 333 -11.22 -23.18 -11.82
N ALA A 334 -10.03 -23.20 -12.44
CA ALA A 334 -9.19 -24.41 -12.49
C ALA A 334 -8.46 -24.70 -11.16
N ASP A 335 -8.24 -23.69 -10.32
CA ASP A 335 -7.55 -23.84 -9.04
C ASP A 335 -8.46 -24.22 -7.86
N PHE A 336 -9.79 -24.12 -8.01
CA PHE A 336 -10.74 -24.56 -6.98
C PHE A 336 -10.85 -26.08 -6.90
N SER A 337 -10.90 -26.76 -8.06
CA SER A 337 -11.00 -28.23 -8.14
C SER A 337 -9.74 -28.95 -7.65
N LYS A 338 -8.57 -28.29 -7.70
CA LYS A 338 -7.31 -28.84 -7.18
C LYS A 338 -7.10 -28.65 -5.69
N LYS A 339 -7.85 -27.76 -5.01
CA LYS A 339 -7.66 -27.46 -3.58
C LYS A 339 -8.45 -28.37 -2.64
N VAL A 340 -9.57 -28.96 -3.07
CA VAL A 340 -10.34 -29.89 -2.23
C VAL A 340 -9.49 -31.09 -1.76
N TYR A 341 -8.50 -31.52 -2.55
CA TYR A 341 -7.62 -32.63 -2.20
C TYR A 341 -6.25 -32.24 -1.62
N ARG A 342 -5.93 -30.94 -1.47
CA ARG A 342 -4.59 -30.49 -1.01
C ARG A 342 -4.58 -29.62 0.25
N VAL A 343 -5.75 -29.23 0.77
CA VAL A 343 -5.86 -28.46 2.02
C VAL A 343 -5.38 -29.22 3.26
N ALA A 344 -5.17 -30.55 3.17
CA ALA A 344 -4.68 -31.35 4.30
C ALA A 344 -3.15 -31.51 4.39
N ALA A 345 -2.34 -31.10 3.39
CA ALA A 345 -0.96 -31.62 3.33
C ALA A 345 0.18 -30.65 3.00
N ASN A 346 -0.04 -29.38 2.64
CA ASN A 346 1.10 -28.51 2.31
C ASN A 346 0.83 -27.02 2.60
N SER A 347 0.91 -26.64 3.87
CA SER A 347 1.27 -25.28 4.27
C SER A 347 2.76 -25.08 4.04
N VAL A 348 3.18 -25.00 2.78
CA VAL A 348 4.53 -24.54 2.44
C VAL A 348 4.45 -23.01 2.33
N CYS A 349 4.94 -22.33 3.37
CA CYS A 349 5.33 -20.92 3.29
C CYS A 349 6.38 -20.78 2.18
N TYR A 350 5.95 -20.43 0.97
CA TYR A 350 6.87 -19.98 -0.06
C TYR A 350 7.16 -18.50 0.14
N TYR A 351 8.45 -18.21 0.35
CA TYR A 351 9.05 -16.89 0.32
C TYR A 351 8.57 -16.13 -0.93
N SER A 352 7.63 -15.21 -0.75
CA SER A 352 7.48 -14.12 -1.70
C SER A 352 8.59 -13.12 -1.40
N ILE A 353 9.25 -12.67 -2.45
CA ILE A 353 10.39 -11.75 -2.40
C ILE A 353 9.89 -10.41 -1.84
N SER A 354 9.94 -10.28 -0.52
CA SER A 354 9.80 -9.03 0.21
C SER A 354 11.10 -8.85 0.99
N PHE A 355 12.18 -8.44 0.32
CA PHE A 355 13.49 -8.10 0.92
C PHE A 355 13.81 -8.86 2.23
N LEU A 356 13.65 -10.19 2.21
CA LEU A 356 13.75 -11.04 3.39
C LEU A 356 15.13 -11.68 3.37
N GLN A 357 16.11 -10.89 3.80
CA GLN A 357 17.41 -11.42 4.21
C GLN A 357 17.86 -10.72 5.50
N PHE A 358 17.06 -10.83 6.57
CA PHE A 358 17.41 -10.25 7.88
C PHE A 358 16.99 -11.11 9.09
N SER A 359 17.04 -12.44 8.99
CA SER A 359 16.90 -13.33 10.16
C SER A 359 18.19 -14.07 10.56
N THR A 360 19.32 -13.89 9.86
CA THR A 360 20.60 -14.54 10.20
C THR A 360 21.71 -13.63 10.74
N LEU A 361 21.46 -12.33 10.93
CA LEU A 361 22.46 -11.38 11.46
C LEU A 361 22.20 -10.90 12.90
N LEU A 362 21.04 -11.25 13.49
CA LEU A 362 20.64 -10.81 14.83
C LEU A 362 21.26 -11.61 15.99
N SER A 363 22.11 -12.61 15.73
CA SER A 363 22.83 -13.34 16.80
C SER A 363 24.27 -12.87 17.04
N ARG A 364 24.79 -11.87 16.31
CA ARG A 364 26.22 -11.50 16.39
C ARG A 364 26.56 -10.05 16.72
N THR A 365 25.60 -9.12 16.78
CA THR A 365 25.91 -7.69 16.99
C THR A 365 25.47 -7.12 18.33
N GLN A 366 25.06 -7.94 19.30
CA GLN A 366 24.75 -7.50 20.66
C GLN A 366 25.93 -7.61 21.64
N ARG A 367 27.17 -7.79 21.14
CA ARG A 367 28.38 -7.58 21.93
C ARG A 367 29.28 -6.60 21.19
N ARG A 368 29.54 -5.45 21.82
CA ARG A 368 30.33 -4.29 21.38
C ARG A 368 29.56 -3.28 20.51
N TRP A 369 28.80 -2.44 21.21
CA TRP A 369 29.01 -0.99 21.18
C TRP A 369 29.07 -0.51 22.63
#